data_AF-A0A353ILV0-F1
#
_entry.id   AF-A0A353ILV0-F1
#
_cell.length_a   1.000
_cell.length_b   1.000
_cell.length_c   1.000
_cell.angle_alpha   90.00
_cell.angle_beta   90.00
_cell.angle_gamma   90.00
#
_symmetry.space_group_name_H-M   'P 1'
#
loop_
_entity.id
_entity.type
_entity.pdbx_description
1 polymer ?
#
loop_
_entity_poly.entity_id
_entity_poly.type
_entity_poly.pdbx_seq_one_letter_code
_entity_poly.pdbx_strand_id
1 'polypeptide(L)' 'VVAGATATRSLPNPAASSDVPAKQLQDASLSALADMFAVVVSNAESVPD' A
#
# COMPACT_ATOMS: atom_id res chain seq x y z
N VAL A 1 1.98 6.32 -8.18
CA VAL A 1 2.69 5.30 -7.37
C VAL A 1 2.70 3.99 -8.13
N VAL A 2 3.86 3.34 -8.26
CA VAL A 2 3.97 2.00 -8.86
C VAL A 2 3.91 0.96 -7.74
N ALA A 3 2.76 0.32 -7.57
CA ALA A 3 2.48 -0.61 -6.47
C ALA A 3 3.49 -1.77 -6.40
N GLY A 4 3.82 -2.37 -7.55
CA GLY A 4 4.77 -3.48 -7.62
C GLY A 4 6.22 -3.14 -7.25
N ALA A 5 6.56 -1.85 -7.17
CA ALA A 5 7.89 -1.36 -6.76
C ALA A 5 7.93 -0.90 -5.30
N THR A 6 6.87 -1.17 -4.52
CA THR A 6 6.78 -0.77 -3.11
C THR A 6 6.65 -1.99 -2.21
N ALA A 7 7.19 -1.89 -1.01
CA ALA A 7 7.12 -2.95 -0.02
C ALA A 7 6.99 -2.36 1.40
N THR A 8 6.38 -3.13 2.29
CA THR A 8 6.29 -2.83 3.71
C THR A 8 6.54 -4.08 4.54
N ARG A 9 6.51 -3.95 5.87
CA ARG A 9 6.62 -5.06 6.82
C ARG A 9 5.38 -5.15 7.70
N SER A 10 5.20 -6.26 8.40
CA SER A 10 4.17 -6.35 9.44
C SER A 10 4.45 -5.34 10.55
N LEU A 11 3.40 -4.70 11.05
CA LEU A 11 3.49 -3.70 12.11
C LEU A 11 2.58 -4.07 13.29
N PRO A 12 2.99 -3.80 14.54
CA PRO A 12 2.12 -4.02 15.69
C PRO A 12 0.88 -3.13 15.61
N ASN A 13 -0.30 -3.71 15.87
CA ASN A 13 -1.52 -2.94 15.96
C ASN A 13 -1.61 -2.28 17.33
N PRO A 14 -1.69 -0.94 17.45
CA PRO A 14 -1.85 -0.30 18.75
C PRO A 14 -3.24 -0.52 19.38
N ALA A 15 -4.25 -0.88 18.57
CA ALA A 15 -5.63 -1.10 19.01
C ALA A 15 -5.97 -2.59 19.29
N ALA A 16 -5.08 -3.52 18.92
CA ALA A 16 -5.28 -4.95 19.13
C ALA A 16 -3.94 -5.62 19.49
N SER A 17 -3.97 -6.71 20.24
CA SER A 17 -2.73 -7.39 20.68
C SER A 17 -1.98 -8.17 19.59
N SER A 18 -2.29 -7.95 18.30
CA SER A 18 -1.75 -8.70 17.17
C SER A 18 -1.15 -7.78 16.10
N ASP A 19 -0.14 -8.27 15.39
CA ASP A 19 0.43 -7.54 14.25
C ASP A 19 -0.53 -7.49 13.05
N VAL A 20 -0.50 -6.37 12.33
CA VAL A 20 -1.10 -6.24 11.01
C VAL A 20 -0.15 -6.85 9.98
N PRO A 21 -0.57 -7.87 9.20
CA PRO A 21 0.28 -8.46 8.18
C PRO A 21 0.70 -7.45 7.12
N ALA A 22 1.95 -7.56 6.64
CA ALA A 22 2.51 -6.68 5.61
C ALA A 22 1.61 -6.52 4.38
N LYS A 23 1.00 -7.62 3.90
CA LYS A 23 0.08 -7.58 2.75
C LYS A 23 -1.15 -6.71 3.02
N GLN A 24 -1.79 -6.90 4.17
CA GLN A 24 -2.98 -6.13 4.54
C GLN A 24 -2.65 -4.64 4.67
N LEU A 25 -1.51 -4.32 5.29
CA LEU A 25 -1.06 -2.94 5.44
C LEU A 25 -0.74 -2.29 4.09
N GLN A 26 -0.07 -3.02 3.18
CA GLN A 26 0.25 -2.58 1.83
C GLN A 26 -1.03 -2.27 1.04
N ASP A 27 -1.99 -3.20 1.03
CA ASP A 27 -3.25 -3.07 0.31
C ASP A 27 -4.07 -1.87 0.81
N ALA A 28 -4.17 -1.71 2.13
CA ALA A 28 -4.90 -0.59 2.75
C ALA A 28 -4.25 0.77 2.43
N SER A 29 -2.91 0.85 2.54
CA SER A 29 -2.18 2.10 2.31
C SER A 29 -2.24 2.54 0.84
N LEU A 30 -2.07 1.59 -0.09
CA LEU A 30 -2.18 1.88 -1.53
C LEU A 30 -3.61 2.29 -1.91
N SER A 31 -4.63 1.67 -1.31
CA SER A 31 -6.03 2.08 -1.50
C SER A 31 -6.28 3.51 -1.01
N ALA A 32 -5.78 3.86 0.18
CA ALA A 32 -5.90 5.21 0.73
C ALA A 32 -5.18 6.27 -0.13
N LEU A 33 -4.00 5.93 -0.67
CA LEU A 33 -3.29 6.79 -1.61
C LEU A 33 -4.07 6.98 -2.91
N ALA A 34 -4.64 5.90 -3.46
CA ALA A 34 -5.44 5.92 -4.68
C ALA A 34 -6.70 6.80 -4.56
N ASP A 35 -7.29 6.84 -3.37
CA ASP A 35 -8.53 7.58 -3.10
C ASP A 35 -8.30 9.10 -3.03
N MET A 36 -7.29 9.55 -2.29
CA MET A 36 -7.18 10.98 -1.95
C MET A 36 -5.91 11.69 -2.46
N PHE A 37 -4.85 10.97 -2.83
CA PHE A 37 -3.52 11.58 -2.92
C PHE A 37 -2.74 11.32 -4.21
N ALA A 38 -2.92 10.17 -4.87
CA ALA A 38 -2.10 9.81 -6.02
C ALA A 38 -2.78 8.77 -6.93
N VAL A 39 -2.47 8.79 -8.22
CA VAL A 39 -2.77 7.67 -9.12
C VAL A 39 -1.86 6.49 -8.75
N VAL A 40 -2.46 5.33 -8.48
CA VAL A 40 -1.73 4.10 -8.16
C VAL A 40 -1.87 3.11 -9.32
N VAL A 41 -0.75 2.60 -9.81
CA VAL A 41 -0.68 1.66 -10.94
C VAL A 41 0.09 0.41 -10.54
N SER A 42 -0.15 -0.71 -11.21
CA SER A 42 0.47 -1.99 -10.86
C SER A 42 1.97 -2.07 -11.19
N ASN A 43 2.38 -1.53 -12.34
CA ASN A 43 3.74 -1.57 -12.87
C ASN A 43 4.13 -0.24 -13.55
N ALA A 44 5.40 -0.11 -13.94
CA ALA A 44 5.95 1.14 -14.47
C ALA A 44 5.37 1.48 -15.87
N GLU A 45 5.03 0.46 -16.64
CA GLU A 45 4.45 0.60 -17.98
C GLU A 45 3.05 1.23 -17.97
N SER A 46 2.39 1.22 -16.81
CA SER A 46 1.05 1.78 -16.62
C SER A 46 1.06 3.26 -16.23
N VAL A 47 2.23 3.89 -16.08
CA VAL A 47 2.34 5.31 -15.74
C VAL A 47 1.96 6.17 -16.96
N PRO A 48 1.00 7.11 -16.85
CA PRO A 48 0.67 8.04 -17.94
C PRO A 48 1.85 8.99 -18.23
N ASP A 49 2.01 9.36 -19.50
CA ASP A 49 2.97 10.38 -19.97
C ASP A 49 2.55 11.80 -19.56
#